data_AF-A0A2M7HT70-F1
#
_entry.id   AF-A0A2M7HT70-F1
#
_cell.length_a   1.000
_cell.length_b   1.000
_cell.length_c   1.000
_cell.angle_alpha   90.00
_cell.angle_beta   90.00
_cell.angle_gamma   90.00
#
_symmetry.space_group_name_H-M   'P 1'
#
loop_
_entity.id
_entity.type
_entity.pdbx_description
1 polymer ?
#
loop_
_entity_poly.entity_id
_entity_poly.type
_entity_poly.pdbx_seq_one_letter_code
_entity_poly.pdbx_strand_id
1 'polypeptide(L)'
;MFKIMQNGVNRLDIELSGKLDAEEMKIALDELVSKSKNIENGKMLYKIIDFHLPSLGAIGIEFSRLPSMFGLMTKFDRAAVLTDKTWL
;
A
#
# COMPACT_ATOMS: atom_id res chain seq x y z
N MET A 1 5.30 -9.62 5.40
CA MET A 1 4.08 -9.20 6.12
C MET A 1 3.66 -7.80 5.70
N PHE A 2 2.41 -7.66 5.28
CA PHE A 2 1.77 -6.39 4.96
C PHE A 2 0.73 -6.04 6.03
N LYS A 3 0.70 -4.81 6.50
CA LYS A 3 -0.25 -4.33 7.51
C LYS A 3 -0.80 -2.96 7.13
N ILE A 4 -2.09 -2.76 7.34
CA ILE A 4 -2.75 -1.47 7.18
C ILE A 4 -3.40 -1.08 8.50
N MET A 5 -3.13 0.13 8.97
CA MET A 5 -3.65 0.67 10.21
C MET A 5 -4.33 2.01 9.94
N GLN A 6 -5.54 2.19 10.43
CA GLN A 6 -6.20 3.49 10.43
C GLN A 6 -5.78 4.23 11.69
N ASN A 7 -5.00 5.29 11.54
CA ASN A 7 -4.36 6.01 12.65
C ASN A 7 -5.00 7.39 12.85
N GLY A 8 -6.33 7.42 12.92
CA GLY A 8 -7.16 8.62 13.00
C GLY A 8 -8.10 8.78 11.80
N VAL A 9 -8.91 9.85 11.83
CA VAL A 9 -10.03 10.06 10.91
C VAL A 9 -9.60 10.08 9.43
N ASN A 10 -8.46 10.69 9.14
CA ASN A 10 -7.94 10.86 7.77
C ASN A 10 -6.46 10.46 7.69
N ARG A 11 -6.08 9.41 8.41
CA ARG A 11 -4.71 8.91 8.40
C ARG A 11 -4.67 7.40 8.25
N LEU A 12 -3.85 6.96 7.29
CA LEU A 12 -3.61 5.56 7.03
C LEU A 12 -2.12 5.27 7.10
N ASP A 13 -1.74 4.32 7.93
CA ASP A 13 -0.36 3.86 8.06
C ASP A 13 -0.28 2.45 7.43
N ILE A 14 0.61 2.28 6.47
CA ILE A 14 0.86 1.01 5.78
C ILE A 14 2.28 0.56 6.14
N GLU A 15 2.45 -0.71 6.47
CA GLU A 15 3.75 -1.33 6.73
C GLU A 15 3.91 -2.54 5.82
N LEU A 16 4.94 -2.51 4.99
CA LEU A 16 5.31 -3.60 4.10
C LEU A 16 6.68 -4.12 4.51
N SER A 17 6.75 -5.42 4.81
CA SER A 17 8.00 -6.09 5.16
C SER A 17 8.18 -7.45 4.51
N GLY A 18 9.41 -7.79 4.15
CA GLY A 18 9.77 -9.11 3.62
C GLY A 18 9.19 -9.42 2.24
N LYS A 19 8.98 -10.71 1.96
CA LYS A 19 8.39 -11.19 0.70
C LYS A 19 6.87 -11.16 0.79
N LEU A 20 6.23 -10.68 -0.27
CA LEU A 20 4.79 -10.77 -0.48
C LEU A 20 4.53 -11.68 -1.69
N ASP A 21 3.63 -12.65 -1.55
CA ASP A 21 3.12 -13.38 -2.70
C ASP A 21 1.86 -12.72 -3.30
N ALA A 22 1.37 -13.28 -4.40
CA ALA A 22 0.24 -12.71 -5.14
C ALA A 22 -1.09 -12.76 -4.37
N GLU A 23 -1.30 -13.77 -3.50
CA GLU A 23 -2.52 -13.88 -2.70
C GLU A 23 -2.50 -12.89 -1.54
N GLU A 24 -1.36 -12.80 -0.85
CA GLU A 24 -1.12 -11.82 0.21
C GLU A 24 -1.27 -10.39 -0.32
N MET A 25 -0.75 -10.09 -1.51
CA MET A 25 -0.91 -8.78 -2.17
C MET A 25 -2.38 -8.47 -2.47
N LYS A 26 -3.14 -9.46 -2.91
CA LYS A 26 -4.58 -9.27 -3.18
C LYS A 26 -5.32 -8.88 -1.91
N ILE A 27 -5.10 -9.62 -0.82
CA ILE A 27 -5.76 -9.36 0.47
C ILE A 27 -5.35 -7.97 0.99
N ALA A 28 -4.06 -7.65 0.91
CA ALA A 28 -3.49 -6.35 1.25
C ALA A 28 -4.19 -5.18 0.53
N LEU A 29 -4.36 -5.29 -0.79
CA LEU A 29 -4.99 -4.25 -1.60
C LEU A 29 -6.50 -4.13 -1.31
N ASP A 30 -7.20 -5.25 -1.15
CA ASP A 30 -8.64 -5.25 -0.81
C ASP A 30 -8.88 -4.58 0.55
N GLU A 31 -7.99 -4.83 1.53
CA GLU A 31 -8.01 -4.16 2.83
C GLU A 31 -7.67 -2.67 2.74
N LEU A 32 -6.72 -2.29 1.87
CA LEU A 32 -6.35 -0.88 1.63
C LEU A 32 -7.54 -0.09 1.08
N VAL A 33 -8.22 -0.64 0.08
CA VAL A 33 -9.43 -0.07 -0.50
C VAL A 33 -10.51 0.04 0.57
N SER A 34 -10.72 -1.00 1.38
CA SER A 34 -11.74 -1.00 2.42
C SER A 34 -11.51 0.08 3.49
N LYS A 35 -10.28 0.17 4.04
CA LYS A 35 -9.94 1.11 5.11
C LYS A 35 -9.84 2.57 4.63
N SER A 36 -9.66 2.79 3.34
CA SER A 36 -9.64 4.12 2.73
C SER A 36 -11.00 4.60 2.23
N LYS A 37 -12.07 3.80 2.34
CA LYS A 37 -13.40 4.16 1.81
C LYS A 37 -13.87 5.55 2.22
N ASN A 38 -13.71 5.87 3.50
CA ASN A 38 -14.22 7.09 4.12
C ASN A 38 -13.13 8.17 4.34
N ILE A 39 -11.95 8.01 3.75
CA ILE A 39 -10.88 9.01 3.86
C ILE A 39 -11.08 10.06 2.78
N GLU A 40 -11.03 11.33 3.20
CA GLU A 40 -10.99 12.50 2.33
C GLU A 40 -9.85 13.42 2.79
N ASN A 41 -9.09 13.98 1.84
CA ASN A 41 -7.92 14.84 2.12
C ASN A 41 -6.95 14.18 3.13
N GLY A 42 -6.72 12.87 2.93
CA GLY A 42 -6.01 12.00 3.85
C GLY A 42 -4.50 12.18 3.84
N LYS A 43 -3.85 11.68 4.88
CA LYS A 43 -2.39 11.54 4.95
C LYS A 43 -2.02 10.06 5.07
N MET A 44 -1.01 9.66 4.32
CA MET A 44 -0.50 8.30 4.34
C MET A 44 0.92 8.27 4.90
N LEU A 45 1.21 7.29 5.76
CA LEU A 45 2.57 6.90 6.09
C LEU A 45 2.81 5.50 5.56
N TYR A 46 3.78 5.34 4.67
CA TYR A 46 4.18 4.05 4.13
C TYR A 46 5.55 3.66 4.65
N LYS A 47 5.62 2.61 5.44
CA LYS A 47 6.88 2.04 5.95
C LYS A 47 7.23 0.81 5.13
N ILE A 48 8.39 0.82 4.51
CA ILE A 48 8.92 -0.28 3.72
C ILE A 48 10.18 -0.76 4.44
N ILE A 49 10.17 -2.00 4.92
CA ILE A 49 11.28 -2.57 5.69
C ILE A 49 11.68 -3.88 5.02
N ASP A 50 12.93 -4.04 4.61
CA ASP A 50 13.39 -5.29 4.02
C ASP A 50 12.59 -5.69 2.76
N PHE A 51 12.44 -4.73 1.84
CA PHE A 51 11.70 -4.95 0.59
C PHE A 51 12.39 -5.97 -0.30
N HIS A 52 11.68 -7.04 -0.62
CA HIS A 52 12.07 -8.00 -1.64
C HIS A 52 11.23 -7.81 -2.89
N LEU A 53 11.91 -7.64 -4.04
CA LEU A 53 11.23 -7.52 -5.32
C LEU A 53 10.36 -8.78 -5.56
N PRO A 54 9.06 -8.63 -5.87
CA PRO A 54 8.21 -9.76 -6.23
C PRO A 54 8.73 -10.48 -7.48
N SER A 55 8.28 -11.73 -7.69
CA SER A 55 8.57 -12.43 -8.94
C SER A 55 7.90 -11.72 -10.14
N LEU A 56 8.44 -11.88 -11.35
CA LEU A 56 7.88 -11.27 -12.57
C LEU A 56 6.39 -11.60 -12.79
N GLY A 57 5.94 -12.79 -12.40
CA GLY A 57 4.52 -13.17 -12.46
C GLY A 57 3.64 -12.41 -11.45
N ALA A 58 4.18 -12.08 -10.28
CA ALA A 58 3.50 -11.26 -9.28
C ALA A 58 3.38 -9.79 -9.74
N ILE A 59 4.39 -9.25 -10.42
CA ILE A 59 4.35 -7.92 -11.02
C ILE A 59 3.17 -7.79 -12.01
N GLY A 60 2.97 -8.78 -12.89
CA GLY A 60 1.84 -8.75 -13.83
C GLY A 60 0.45 -8.71 -13.16
N ILE A 61 0.29 -9.45 -12.05
CA ILE A 61 -0.95 -9.44 -11.25
C ILE A 61 -1.11 -8.10 -10.53
N GLU A 62 -0.02 -7.52 -10.00
CA GLU A 62 -0.01 -6.17 -9.39
C GLU A 62 -0.43 -5.08 -10.39
N PHE A 63 0.07 -5.13 -11.64
CA PHE A 63 -0.27 -4.16 -12.68
C PHE A 63 -1.76 -4.15 -13.04
N SER A 64 -2.43 -5.31 -13.03
CA SER A 64 -3.87 -5.41 -13.29
C SER A 64 -4.74 -4.71 -12.23
N ARG A 65 -4.18 -4.47 -11.04
CA ARG A 65 -4.86 -3.82 -9.91
C ARG A 65 -4.51 -2.34 -9.75
N LEU A 66 -3.49 -1.83 -10.47
CA LEU A 66 -3.19 -0.41 -10.53
C LEU A 66 -4.41 0.46 -10.93
N PRO A 67 -5.31 0.04 -11.84
CA PRO A 67 -6.55 0.77 -12.14
C PRO A 67 -7.39 1.09 -10.90
N SER A 68 -7.57 0.12 -9.99
CA SER A 68 -8.33 0.32 -8.73
C SER A 68 -7.62 1.23 -7.73
N MET A 69 -6.30 1.43 -7.89
CA MET A 69 -5.50 2.30 -7.03
C MET A 69 -5.56 3.77 -7.42
N PHE A 70 -5.92 4.12 -8.68
CA PHE A 70 -6.02 5.54 -9.08
C PHE A 70 -7.07 6.32 -8.29
N GLY A 71 -8.23 5.71 -8.01
CA GLY A 71 -9.25 6.32 -7.16
C GLY A 71 -8.87 6.43 -5.69
N LEU A 72 -7.83 5.68 -5.27
CA LEU A 72 -7.25 5.74 -3.94
C LEU A 72 -6.28 6.92 -3.83
N MET A 73 -5.48 7.17 -4.87
CA MET A 73 -4.52 8.27 -4.91
C MET A 73 -5.19 9.64 -4.76
N THR A 74 -6.40 9.83 -5.28
CA THR A 74 -7.14 11.09 -5.14
C THR A 74 -7.66 11.37 -3.73
N LYS A 75 -7.68 10.37 -2.83
CA LYS A 75 -8.16 10.52 -1.46
C LYS A 75 -7.12 11.06 -0.49
N PHE A 76 -5.84 11.03 -0.86
CA PHE A 76 -4.73 11.42 0.00
C PHE A 76 -3.98 12.61 -0.58
N ASP A 77 -3.82 13.65 0.24
CA ASP A 77 -3.07 14.85 -0.15
C ASP A 77 -1.56 14.62 -0.13
N ARG A 78 -1.10 13.74 0.77
CA ARG A 78 0.32 13.50 1.03
C ARG A 78 0.57 12.06 1.44
N ALA A 79 1.67 11.50 0.95
CA ALA A 79 2.23 10.23 1.39
C ALA A 79 3.67 10.44 1.83
N ALA A 80 4.00 10.03 3.05
CA ALA A 80 5.37 9.95 3.53
C ALA A 80 5.86 8.50 3.40
N VAL A 81 7.00 8.29 2.74
CA VAL A 81 7.61 6.97 2.59
C VAL A 81 8.83 6.89 3.50
N LEU A 82 8.88 5.86 4.35
CA LEU A 82 10.02 5.52 5.20
C LEU A 82 10.56 4.17 4.75
N THR A 83 11.79 4.16 4.24
CA THR A 83 12.40 2.96 3.64
C THR A 83 13.87 2.83 4.02
N ASP A 84 14.35 1.58 4.14
CA ASP A 84 15.77 1.25 4.28
C ASP A 84 16.51 1.22 2.92
N LYS A 85 15.76 1.26 1.80
CA LYS A 85 16.32 1.24 0.45
C LYS A 85 16.52 2.66 -0.09
N THR A 86 17.68 2.93 -0.67
CA THR A 86 18.03 4.24 -1.21
C THR A 86 17.42 4.57 -2.58
N TRP A 87 16.81 3.59 -3.25
CA TRP A 87 16.29 3.70 -4.62
C TRP A 87 14.76 3.79 -4.70
N LEU A 88 14.06 3.72 -3.55
CA LEU A 88 12.61 3.79 -3.43
C LEU A 88 12.12 5.21 -3.12
#